data_AF-A0A7J4GXC5-F1
#
_entry.id   AF-A0A7J4GXC5-F1
#
_cell.length_a   1.000
_cell.length_b   1.000
_cell.length_c   1.000
_cell.angle_alpha   90.00
_cell.angle_beta   90.00
_cell.angle_gamma   90.00
#
_symmetry.space_group_name_H-M   'P 1'
#
loop_
_entity.id
_entity.type
_entity.pdbx_description
1 polymer ?
#
loop_
_entity_poly.entity_id
_entity_poly.type
_entity_poly.pdbx_seq_one_letter_code
_entity_poly.pdbx_strand_id
1 'polypeptide(L)'
;MKIPDYLNKPLLEQLSDQADTDDYLVMRGSALGYALLNEDEKRDEFIHKFVESPEPDLDGNEMARELQARAVGMILLNQKADDLLDRAKELFETELEKAIPDLPEDIAIDVAPEPLLMARQARSGLMENAFLRKDWDACMREAEHCRLIISDAFLYQPHREGYPIEFVAKGMHKDDKEMVTKGIEMQEEFLQYVIEVGYLKPWEEAYFVSYVISLLSRDLVD
;
A
#
# COMPACT_ATOMS: atom_id res chain seq x y z
N MET A 1 -1.12 -9.58 12.73
CA MET A 1 -2.57 -9.32 12.60
C MET A 1 -3.33 -10.62 12.71
N LYS A 2 -4.52 -10.60 13.32
CA LYS A 2 -5.41 -11.78 13.39
C LYS A 2 -6.74 -11.41 12.75
N ILE A 3 -7.14 -12.16 11.73
CA ILE A 3 -8.49 -12.00 11.18
C ILE A 3 -9.53 -12.48 12.21
N PRO A 4 -10.65 -11.78 12.37
CA PRO A 4 -11.73 -12.24 13.24
C PRO A 4 -12.21 -13.64 12.87
N ASP A 5 -12.44 -14.50 13.87
CA ASP A 5 -12.77 -15.92 13.65
C ASP A 5 -13.99 -16.14 12.74
N TYR A 6 -14.96 -15.23 12.79
CA TYR A 6 -16.16 -15.31 11.95
C TYR A 6 -15.89 -15.07 10.46
N LEU A 7 -14.73 -14.49 10.09
CA LEU A 7 -14.32 -14.27 8.70
C LEU A 7 -13.52 -15.45 8.12
N ASN A 8 -13.00 -16.36 8.95
CA ASN A 8 -12.19 -17.50 8.48
C ASN A 8 -12.91 -18.36 7.44
N LYS A 9 -14.13 -18.79 7.75
CA LYS A 9 -14.89 -19.69 6.87
C LYS A 9 -15.31 -19.00 5.55
N PRO A 10 -15.91 -17.79 5.56
CA PRO A 10 -16.21 -17.07 4.33
C PRO A 10 -14.98 -16.81 3.46
N LEU A 11 -13.84 -16.48 4.07
CA LEU A 11 -12.59 -16.24 3.34
C LEU A 11 -12.10 -17.52 2.64
N LEU A 12 -12.11 -18.66 3.33
CA LEU A 12 -11.73 -19.95 2.73
C LEU A 12 -12.65 -20.35 1.57
N GLU A 13 -13.97 -20.15 1.71
CA GLU A 13 -14.94 -20.41 0.64
C GLU A 13 -14.63 -19.54 -0.59
N GLN A 14 -14.41 -18.23 -0.38
CA GLN A 14 -14.05 -17.31 -1.46
C GLN A 14 -12.73 -17.69 -2.14
N LEU A 15 -11.69 -18.01 -1.38
CA LEU A 15 -10.39 -18.41 -1.93
C LEU A 15 -10.47 -19.70 -2.74
N SER A 16 -11.33 -20.63 -2.34
CA SER A 16 -11.59 -21.86 -3.09
C SER A 16 -12.32 -21.57 -4.40
N ASP A 17 -13.32 -20.68 -4.39
CA ASP A 17 -14.08 -20.30 -5.59
C ASP A 17 -13.20 -19.54 -6.61
N GLN A 18 -12.13 -18.90 -6.14
CA GLN A 18 -11.20 -18.08 -6.92
C GLN A 18 -9.90 -18.82 -7.31
N ALA A 19 -9.79 -20.12 -7.03
CA ALA A 19 -8.53 -20.86 -7.11
C ALA A 19 -7.91 -20.90 -8.52
N ASP A 20 -8.76 -21.02 -9.54
CA ASP A 20 -8.40 -21.19 -10.95
C ASP A 20 -8.60 -19.90 -11.77
N THR A 21 -8.64 -18.74 -11.13
CA THR A 21 -8.84 -17.45 -11.80
C THR A 21 -7.62 -17.02 -12.63
N ASP A 22 -7.87 -16.43 -13.80
CA ASP A 22 -6.85 -15.76 -14.62
C ASP A 22 -6.82 -14.23 -14.39
N ASP A 23 -7.69 -13.71 -13.51
CA ASP A 23 -7.77 -12.29 -13.19
C ASP A 23 -6.67 -11.89 -12.18
N TYR A 24 -5.77 -11.00 -12.60
CA TYR A 24 -4.64 -10.52 -11.79
C TYR A 24 -5.06 -9.83 -10.48
N LEU A 25 -6.21 -9.13 -10.46
CA LEU A 25 -6.74 -8.50 -9.25
C LEU A 25 -7.16 -9.57 -8.25
N VAL A 26 -7.79 -10.63 -8.75
CA VAL A 26 -8.20 -11.77 -7.92
C VAL A 26 -6.98 -12.55 -7.45
N MET A 27 -5.95 -12.75 -8.28
CA MET A 27 -4.71 -13.41 -7.85
C MET A 27 -4.04 -12.67 -6.68
N ARG A 28 -3.86 -11.35 -6.81
CA ARG A 28 -3.31 -10.51 -5.73
C ARG A 28 -4.18 -10.55 -4.47
N GLY A 29 -5.51 -10.50 -4.64
CA GLY A 29 -6.43 -10.62 -3.52
C GLY A 29 -6.38 -11.98 -2.83
N SER A 30 -6.27 -13.06 -3.60
CA SER A 30 -6.09 -14.40 -3.07
C SER A 30 -4.79 -14.53 -2.29
N ALA A 31 -3.69 -13.94 -2.78
CA ALA A 31 -2.43 -13.88 -2.04
C ALA A 31 -2.61 -13.24 -0.67
N LEU A 32 -3.25 -12.06 -0.60
CA LEU A 32 -3.57 -11.41 0.68
C LEU A 32 -4.44 -12.29 1.58
N GLY A 33 -5.46 -12.93 1.03
CA GLY A 33 -6.35 -13.82 1.79
C GLY A 33 -5.62 -15.00 2.42
N TYR A 34 -4.76 -15.70 1.66
CA TYR A 34 -3.93 -16.77 2.21
C TYR A 34 -2.91 -16.25 3.23
N ALA A 35 -2.35 -15.07 3.02
CA ALA A 35 -1.44 -14.44 3.98
C ALA A 35 -2.13 -14.13 5.32
N LEU A 36 -3.39 -13.70 5.29
CA LEU A 36 -4.22 -13.47 6.48
C LEU A 36 -4.57 -14.75 7.23
N LEU A 37 -4.62 -15.89 6.52
CA LEU A 37 -4.81 -17.23 7.08
C LEU A 37 -3.50 -17.86 7.58
N ASN A 38 -2.35 -17.20 7.38
CA ASN A 38 -0.99 -17.72 7.63
C ASN A 38 -0.64 -18.95 6.77
N GLU A 39 -1.18 -19.01 5.55
CA GLU A 39 -0.91 -20.05 4.56
C GLU A 39 0.14 -19.55 3.55
N ASP A 40 1.39 -19.40 4.02
CA ASP A 40 2.46 -18.73 3.27
C ASP A 40 2.81 -19.41 1.94
N GLU A 41 2.79 -20.74 1.88
CA GLU A 41 3.04 -21.48 0.62
C GLU A 41 1.98 -21.13 -0.45
N LYS A 42 0.72 -21.02 -0.03
CA LYS A 42 -0.40 -20.66 -0.93
C LYS A 42 -0.36 -19.19 -1.29
N ARG A 43 -0.04 -18.31 -0.34
CA ARG A 43 0.21 -16.90 -0.61
C ARG A 43 1.25 -16.76 -1.73
N ASP A 44 2.41 -17.39 -1.57
CA ASP A 44 3.52 -17.27 -2.52
C ASP A 44 3.16 -17.84 -3.89
N GLU A 45 2.40 -18.95 -3.95
CA GLU A 45 1.84 -19.49 -5.21
C GLU A 45 1.03 -18.43 -5.97
N PHE A 46 0.14 -17.70 -5.28
CA PHE A 46 -0.67 -16.66 -5.89
C PHE A 46 0.12 -15.40 -6.24
N ILE A 47 1.13 -15.03 -5.44
CA ILE A 47 2.03 -13.91 -5.77
C ILE A 47 2.80 -14.24 -7.05
N HIS A 48 3.31 -15.46 -7.21
CA HIS A 48 3.98 -15.90 -8.43
C HIS A 48 3.06 -15.75 -9.65
N LYS A 49 1.84 -16.30 -9.58
CA LYS A 49 0.85 -16.16 -10.68
C LYS A 49 0.58 -14.70 -11.01
N PHE A 50 0.40 -13.86 -9.98
CA PHE A 50 0.11 -12.44 -10.13
C PHE A 50 1.27 -11.69 -10.82
N VAL A 51 2.49 -11.84 -10.32
CA VAL A 51 3.67 -11.14 -10.87
C VAL A 51 3.98 -11.59 -12.31
N GLU A 52 3.79 -12.87 -12.62
CA GLU A 52 4.01 -13.44 -13.96
C GLU A 52 2.86 -13.18 -14.95
N SER A 53 1.69 -12.74 -14.46
CA SER A 53 0.57 -12.36 -15.32
C SER A 53 0.94 -11.19 -16.24
N PRO A 54 0.37 -11.08 -17.45
CA PRO A 54 0.60 -9.93 -18.31
C PRO A 54 0.28 -8.60 -17.61
N GLU A 55 1.06 -7.55 -17.88
CA GLU A 55 0.71 -6.20 -17.44
C GLU A 55 -0.65 -5.80 -18.07
N PRO A 56 -1.59 -5.28 -17.26
CA PRO A 56 -2.86 -4.80 -17.78
C PRO A 56 -2.70 -3.51 -18.57
N ASP A 57 -3.68 -3.21 -19.43
CA ASP A 57 -3.75 -1.96 -20.19
C ASP A 57 -4.30 -0.84 -19.28
N LEU A 58 -3.41 -0.28 -18.44
CA LEU A 58 -3.68 0.82 -17.52
C LEU A 58 -2.75 2.01 -17.84
N ASP A 59 -3.09 3.20 -17.35
CA ASP A 59 -2.26 4.39 -17.47
C ASP A 59 -2.14 5.18 -16.16
N GLY A 60 -1.26 6.18 -16.16
CA GLY A 60 -1.07 7.13 -15.07
C GLY A 60 -0.90 6.48 -13.69
N ASN A 61 -1.70 6.97 -12.73
CA ASN A 61 -1.67 6.49 -11.36
C ASN A 61 -2.09 5.02 -11.26
N GLU A 62 -3.06 4.55 -12.06
CA GLU A 62 -3.54 3.17 -12.00
C GLU A 62 -2.44 2.18 -12.40
N MET A 63 -1.67 2.50 -13.44
CA MET A 63 -0.53 1.69 -13.85
C MET A 63 0.62 1.76 -12.84
N ALA A 64 0.91 2.95 -12.30
CA ALA A 64 1.95 3.13 -11.29
C ALA A 64 1.69 2.27 -10.04
N ARG A 65 0.43 2.25 -9.63
CA ARG A 65 -0.12 1.46 -8.55
C ARG A 65 -0.02 -0.04 -8.79
N GLU A 66 -0.42 -0.50 -9.98
CA GLU A 66 -0.25 -1.89 -10.37
C GLU A 66 1.23 -2.34 -10.36
N LEU A 67 2.14 -1.49 -10.86
CA LEU A 67 3.59 -1.75 -10.79
C LEU A 67 4.10 -1.83 -9.35
N GLN A 68 3.61 -0.98 -8.43
CA GLN A 68 3.94 -1.10 -7.01
C GLN A 68 3.43 -2.42 -6.41
N ALA A 69 2.20 -2.81 -6.73
CA ALA A 69 1.63 -4.07 -6.26
C ALA A 69 2.48 -5.27 -6.72
N ARG A 70 2.94 -5.27 -7.97
CA ARG A 70 3.86 -6.29 -8.49
C ARG A 70 5.22 -6.25 -7.81
N ALA A 71 5.77 -5.05 -7.59
CA ALA A 71 7.03 -4.85 -6.90
C ALA A 71 7.01 -5.42 -5.47
N VAL A 72 5.95 -5.16 -4.70
CA VAL A 72 5.82 -5.72 -3.34
C VAL A 72 5.66 -7.24 -3.35
N GLY A 73 5.00 -7.79 -4.37
CA GLY A 73 4.95 -9.24 -4.60
C GLY A 73 6.34 -9.83 -4.82
N MET A 74 7.13 -9.21 -5.70
CA MET A 74 8.52 -9.62 -5.92
C MET A 74 9.38 -9.52 -4.65
N ILE A 75 9.22 -8.46 -3.86
CA ILE A 75 9.94 -8.29 -2.58
C ILE A 75 9.60 -9.44 -1.62
N LEU A 76 8.32 -9.79 -1.46
CA LEU A 76 7.90 -10.92 -0.61
C LEU A 76 8.48 -12.25 -1.07
N LEU A 77 8.61 -12.45 -2.39
CA LEU A 77 9.24 -13.63 -2.98
C LEU A 77 10.78 -13.58 -2.93
N ASN A 78 11.38 -12.60 -2.25
CA ASN A 78 12.83 -12.35 -2.20
C ASN A 78 13.47 -12.15 -3.60
N GLN A 79 12.72 -11.52 -4.51
CA GLN A 79 13.15 -11.17 -5.86
C GLN A 79 13.44 -9.67 -5.97
N LYS A 80 14.22 -9.28 -6.98
CA LYS A 80 14.53 -7.86 -7.24
C LYS A 80 13.31 -7.15 -7.82
N ALA A 81 12.98 -5.98 -7.27
CA ALA A 81 11.83 -5.19 -7.69
C ALA A 81 12.19 -3.78 -8.19
N ASP A 82 13.50 -3.46 -8.28
CA ASP A 82 14.00 -2.10 -8.54
C ASP A 82 13.40 -1.50 -9.83
N ASP A 83 13.38 -2.27 -10.92
CA ASP A 83 12.87 -1.83 -12.23
C ASP A 83 11.38 -1.46 -12.18
N LEU A 84 10.56 -2.21 -11.43
CA LEU A 84 9.14 -1.93 -11.26
C LEU A 84 8.93 -0.68 -10.39
N LEU A 85 9.72 -0.55 -9.32
CA LEU A 85 9.68 0.61 -8.44
C LEU A 85 10.12 1.88 -9.17
N ASP A 86 11.14 1.81 -10.03
CA ASP A 86 11.60 2.95 -10.84
C ASP A 86 10.52 3.38 -11.84
N ARG A 87 9.92 2.45 -12.58
CA ARG A 87 8.79 2.76 -13.49
C ARG A 87 7.57 3.33 -12.76
N ALA A 88 7.21 2.76 -11.62
CA ALA A 88 6.10 3.27 -10.81
C ALA A 88 6.37 4.69 -10.33
N LYS A 89 7.61 4.96 -9.88
CA LYS A 89 8.03 6.29 -9.43
C LYS A 89 7.90 7.32 -10.55
N GLU A 90 8.43 7.02 -11.74
CA GLU A 90 8.35 7.91 -12.90
C GLU A 90 6.91 8.27 -13.26
N LEU A 91 6.00 7.29 -13.22
CA LEU A 91 4.58 7.52 -13.47
C LEU A 91 3.92 8.40 -12.40
N PHE A 92 4.19 8.16 -11.12
CA PHE A 92 3.66 9.02 -10.06
C PHE A 92 4.21 10.45 -10.14
N GLU A 93 5.50 10.64 -10.41
CA GLU A 93 6.09 11.97 -10.62
C GLU A 93 5.41 12.68 -11.80
N THR A 94 5.19 11.97 -12.91
CA THR A 94 4.51 12.51 -14.10
C THR A 94 3.07 12.93 -13.81
N GLU A 95 2.28 12.09 -13.12
CA GLU A 95 0.89 12.40 -12.79
C GLU A 95 0.78 13.54 -11.77
N LEU A 96 1.71 13.60 -10.83
CA LEU A 96 1.81 14.69 -9.87
C LEU A 96 2.13 16.02 -10.57
N GLU A 97 3.10 16.04 -11.48
CA GLU A 97 3.45 17.23 -12.26
C GLU A 97 2.27 17.77 -13.08
N LYS A 98 1.44 16.87 -13.63
CA LYS A 98 0.20 17.24 -14.33
C LYS A 98 -0.85 17.84 -13.40
N ALA A 99 -0.98 17.30 -12.18
CA ALA A 99 -2.03 17.69 -11.24
C ALA A 99 -1.73 18.99 -10.48
N ILE A 100 -0.46 19.29 -10.19
CA ILE A 100 -0.05 20.45 -9.38
C ILE A 100 -0.62 21.79 -9.86
N PRO A 101 -0.56 22.14 -11.16
CA PRO A 101 -1.03 23.45 -11.65
C PRO A 101 -2.53 23.69 -11.42
N ASP A 102 -3.32 22.62 -11.34
CA ASP A 102 -4.78 22.65 -11.23
C ASP A 102 -5.27 22.34 -9.81
N LEU A 103 -4.36 22.34 -8.82
CA LEU A 103 -4.74 22.17 -7.42
C LEU A 103 -5.58 23.36 -6.93
N PRO A 104 -6.66 23.11 -6.18
CA PRO A 104 -7.47 24.18 -5.63
C PRO A 104 -6.67 24.99 -4.59
N GLU A 105 -6.77 26.31 -4.64
CA GLU A 105 -6.20 27.20 -3.62
C GLU A 105 -6.83 26.97 -2.24
N ASP A 106 -8.13 26.67 -2.22
CA ASP A 106 -8.89 26.30 -1.02
C ASP A 106 -9.43 24.87 -1.15
N ILE A 107 -8.92 23.95 -0.32
CA ILE A 107 -9.37 22.56 -0.28
C ILE A 107 -10.71 22.50 0.47
N ALA A 108 -11.81 22.68 -0.26
CA ALA A 108 -13.15 22.48 0.29
C ALA A 108 -13.37 21.00 0.69
N ILE A 109 -14.06 20.80 1.80
CA ILE A 109 -14.17 19.50 2.50
C ILE A 109 -15.07 18.51 1.72
N ASP A 110 -16.08 18.98 0.99
CA ASP A 110 -17.15 18.07 0.56
C ASP A 110 -16.94 17.39 -0.81
N VAL A 111 -15.99 17.86 -1.63
CA VAL A 111 -15.63 17.25 -2.92
C VAL A 111 -14.14 17.47 -3.20
N ALA A 112 -13.36 16.39 -3.26
CA ALA A 112 -12.00 16.48 -3.78
C ALA A 112 -12.07 16.60 -5.31
N PRO A 113 -11.61 17.72 -5.92
CA PRO A 113 -11.55 17.81 -7.38
C PRO A 113 -10.55 16.77 -7.91
N GLU A 114 -10.73 16.37 -9.17
CA GLU A 114 -9.91 15.33 -9.81
C GLU A 114 -8.39 15.59 -9.70
N PRO A 115 -7.86 16.81 -9.93
CA PRO A 115 -6.44 17.10 -9.71
C PRO A 115 -5.97 16.84 -8.27
N LEU A 116 -6.82 17.14 -7.28
CA LEU A 116 -6.51 16.87 -5.88
C LEU A 116 -6.46 15.36 -5.60
N LEU A 117 -7.38 14.58 -6.17
CA LEU A 117 -7.35 13.13 -6.06
C LEU A 117 -6.09 12.53 -6.70
N MET A 118 -5.74 12.97 -7.91
CA MET A 118 -4.56 12.52 -8.63
C MET A 118 -3.27 12.83 -7.87
N ALA A 119 -3.11 14.07 -7.39
CA ALA A 119 -1.94 14.48 -6.62
C ALA A 119 -1.82 13.69 -5.31
N ARG A 120 -2.94 13.41 -4.62
CA ARG A 120 -2.95 12.61 -3.39
C ARG A 120 -2.50 11.17 -3.65
N GLN A 121 -3.07 10.53 -4.66
CA GLN A 121 -2.69 9.16 -5.03
C GLN A 121 -1.21 9.07 -5.43
N ALA A 122 -0.72 10.04 -6.20
CA ALA A 122 0.66 10.09 -6.63
C ALA A 122 1.63 10.29 -5.45
N ARG A 123 1.35 11.22 -4.55
CA ARG A 123 2.20 11.48 -3.38
C ARG A 123 2.23 10.30 -2.40
N SER A 124 1.09 9.67 -2.11
CA SER A 124 1.08 8.44 -1.30
C SER A 124 1.86 7.32 -2.00
N GLY A 125 1.74 7.19 -3.32
CA GLY A 125 2.50 6.23 -4.10
C GLY A 125 4.01 6.49 -3.98
N LEU A 126 4.47 7.73 -4.13
CA LEU A 126 5.87 8.11 -3.98
C LEU A 126 6.42 7.84 -2.57
N MET A 127 5.63 8.13 -1.53
CA MET A 127 5.97 7.84 -0.14
C MET A 127 6.17 6.33 0.08
N GLU A 128 5.22 5.51 -0.37
CA GLU A 128 5.29 4.05 -0.29
C GLU A 128 6.45 3.49 -1.12
N ASN A 129 6.70 4.03 -2.32
CA ASN A 129 7.81 3.64 -3.18
C ASN A 129 9.17 3.90 -2.49
N ALA A 130 9.34 5.09 -1.91
CA ALA A 130 10.53 5.44 -1.16
C ALA A 130 10.74 4.51 0.05
N PHE A 131 9.66 4.17 0.77
CA PHE A 131 9.71 3.19 1.85
C PHE A 131 10.20 1.82 1.36
N LEU A 132 9.63 1.29 0.28
CA LEU A 132 9.99 0.00 -0.30
C LEU A 132 11.45 -0.04 -0.78
N ARG A 133 11.99 1.10 -1.24
CA ARG A 133 13.41 1.26 -1.60
C ARG A 133 14.34 1.51 -0.40
N LYS A 134 13.79 1.61 0.81
CA LYS A 134 14.53 1.98 2.03
C LYS A 134 15.17 3.37 1.97
N ASP A 135 14.60 4.26 1.15
CA ASP A 135 14.96 5.69 1.12
C ASP A 135 14.11 6.43 2.16
N TRP A 136 14.56 6.37 3.41
CA TRP A 136 13.84 6.94 4.54
C TRP A 136 13.66 8.46 4.45
N ASP A 137 14.65 9.14 3.88
CA ASP A 137 14.64 10.59 3.73
C ASP A 137 13.62 11.02 2.67
N ALA A 138 13.57 10.33 1.53
CA ALA A 138 12.52 10.55 0.54
C ALA A 138 11.13 10.20 1.09
N CYS A 139 10.97 9.09 1.82
CA CYS A 139 9.70 8.72 2.44
C CYS A 139 9.18 9.83 3.36
N MET A 140 10.04 10.38 4.23
CA MET A 140 9.66 11.47 5.13
C MET A 140 9.25 12.75 4.39
N ARG A 141 9.98 13.13 3.32
CA ARG A 141 9.62 14.31 2.52
C ARG A 141 8.28 14.15 1.83
N GLU A 142 8.02 12.99 1.23
CA GLU A 142 6.74 12.73 0.57
C GLU A 142 5.58 12.70 1.58
N ALA A 143 5.79 12.17 2.79
CA ALA A 143 4.81 12.25 3.87
C ALA A 143 4.47 13.69 4.27
N GLU A 144 5.48 14.56 4.35
CA GLU A 144 5.27 15.99 4.59
C GLU A 144 4.47 16.65 3.46
N HIS A 145 4.82 16.37 2.21
CA HIS A 145 4.08 16.88 1.06
C HIS A 145 2.64 16.36 1.00
N CYS A 146 2.39 15.10 1.34
CA CYS A 146 1.04 14.53 1.47
C CYS A 146 0.16 15.35 2.43
N ARG A 147 0.68 15.71 3.60
CA ARG A 147 -0.05 16.50 4.61
C ARG A 147 -0.38 17.91 4.14
N LEU A 148 0.42 18.51 3.26
CA LEU A 148 0.11 19.83 2.70
C LEU A 148 -1.10 19.81 1.75
N ILE A 149 -1.45 18.62 1.22
CA ILE A 149 -2.49 18.43 0.21
C ILE A 149 -3.72 17.71 0.81
N ILE A 150 -3.58 17.11 2.00
CA ILE A 150 -4.65 16.40 2.70
C ILE A 150 -4.96 17.14 4.00
N SER A 151 -6.19 17.64 4.12
CA SER A 151 -6.66 18.18 5.39
C SER A 151 -6.71 17.07 6.45
N ASP A 152 -6.21 17.37 7.66
CA ASP A 152 -6.21 16.47 8.82
C ASP A 152 -7.60 15.87 9.13
N ALA A 153 -8.68 16.55 8.70
CA ALA A 153 -10.05 16.08 8.85
C ALA A 153 -10.34 14.76 8.10
N PHE A 154 -9.60 14.46 7.03
CA PHE A 154 -9.79 13.27 6.19
C PHE A 154 -8.85 12.11 6.53
N LEU A 155 -7.91 12.33 7.44
CA LEU A 155 -7.02 11.28 7.90
C LEU A 155 -7.75 10.42 8.93
N TYR A 156 -7.67 9.09 8.74
CA TYR A 156 -8.03 8.11 9.76
C TYR A 156 -7.33 8.48 11.07
N GLN A 157 -7.94 8.26 12.24
CA GLN A 157 -7.44 8.87 13.49
C GLN A 157 -5.94 8.64 13.76
N PRO A 158 -5.39 7.42 13.62
CA PRO A 158 -3.95 7.19 13.66
C PRO A 158 -3.16 8.05 12.68
N HIS A 159 -3.65 8.26 11.45
CA HIS A 159 -2.99 9.06 10.43
C HIS A 159 -2.99 10.56 10.72
N ARG A 160 -3.82 11.06 11.65
CA ARG A 160 -3.85 12.48 12.04
C ARG A 160 -2.55 12.95 12.70
N GLU A 161 -1.80 12.03 13.32
CA GLU A 161 -0.47 12.33 13.88
C GLU A 161 0.66 12.25 12.83
N GLY A 162 0.36 11.74 11.63
CA GLY A 162 1.31 11.42 10.57
C GLY A 162 1.05 10.03 9.98
N TYR A 163 1.70 9.70 8.87
CA TYR A 163 1.49 8.40 8.21
C TYR A 163 2.25 7.29 8.96
N PRO A 164 1.70 6.07 9.08
CA PRO A 164 2.40 4.97 9.77
C PRO A 164 3.83 4.73 9.24
N ILE A 165 3.99 4.69 7.92
CA ILE A 165 5.31 4.50 7.28
C ILE A 165 6.26 5.68 7.45
N GLU A 166 5.75 6.88 7.72
CA GLU A 166 6.57 8.04 8.05
C GLU A 166 7.20 7.87 9.44
N PHE A 167 6.45 7.33 10.42
CA PHE A 167 7.01 7.04 11.75
C PHE A 167 8.10 5.97 11.66
N VAL A 168 7.86 4.90 10.89
CA VAL A 168 8.88 3.88 10.63
C VAL A 168 10.11 4.51 9.96
N ALA A 169 9.95 5.29 8.90
CA ALA A 169 11.05 5.94 8.21
C ALA A 169 11.83 6.92 9.10
N LYS A 170 11.14 7.73 9.91
CA LYS A 170 11.78 8.63 10.89
C LYS A 170 12.59 7.85 11.92
N GLY A 171 12.03 6.75 12.45
CA GLY A 171 12.70 5.88 13.38
C GLY A 171 13.96 5.26 12.79
N MET A 172 13.86 4.72 11.56
CA MET A 172 15.01 4.16 10.84
C MET A 172 16.07 5.21 10.51
N HIS A 173 15.67 6.44 10.17
CA HIS A 173 16.60 7.53 9.89
C HIS A 173 17.34 8.04 11.13
N LYS A 174 16.69 7.99 12.30
CA LYS A 174 17.23 8.51 13.57
C LYS A 174 17.78 7.44 14.51
N ASP A 175 17.73 6.17 14.10
CA ASP A 175 18.02 5.02 14.97
C ASP A 175 17.15 5.00 16.26
N ASP A 176 15.86 5.34 16.09
CA ASP A 176 14.87 5.43 17.16
C ASP A 176 13.86 4.28 17.05
N LYS A 177 14.12 3.21 17.81
CA LYS A 177 13.30 2.00 17.81
C LYS A 177 11.89 2.23 18.34
N GLU A 178 11.70 3.13 19.32
CA GLU A 178 10.36 3.43 19.85
C GLU A 178 9.49 4.05 18.76
N MET A 179 10.07 4.90 17.92
CA MET A 179 9.38 5.50 16.78
C MET A 179 9.06 4.48 15.68
N VAL A 180 9.97 3.53 15.43
CA VAL A 180 9.69 2.40 14.52
C VAL A 180 8.52 1.57 15.04
N THR A 181 8.54 1.17 16.31
CA THR A 181 7.47 0.40 16.93
C THR A 181 6.13 1.13 16.85
N LYS A 182 6.10 2.43 17.15
CA LYS A 182 4.89 3.24 17.02
C LYS A 182 4.34 3.20 15.58
N GLY A 183 5.20 3.35 14.57
CA GLY A 183 4.78 3.28 13.17
C GLY A 183 4.19 1.91 12.79
N ILE A 184 4.77 0.82 13.30
CA ILE A 184 4.25 -0.54 13.12
C ILE A 184 2.86 -0.68 13.75
N GLU A 185 2.70 -0.26 15.01
CA GLU A 185 1.42 -0.30 15.72
C GLU A 185 0.32 0.47 14.95
N MET A 186 0.64 1.68 14.48
CA MET A 186 -0.29 2.49 13.68
C MET A 186 -0.68 1.81 12.35
N GLN A 187 0.26 1.13 11.69
CA GLN A 187 -0.01 0.39 10.45
C GLN A 187 -0.90 -0.82 10.72
N GLU A 188 -0.69 -1.51 11.84
CA GLU A 188 -1.53 -2.65 12.25
C GLU A 188 -2.94 -2.21 12.62
N GLU A 189 -3.11 -1.11 13.35
CA GLU A 189 -4.42 -0.54 13.66
C GLU A 189 -5.19 -0.17 12.39
N PHE A 190 -4.51 0.45 11.42
CA PHE A 190 -5.10 0.78 10.13
C PHE A 190 -5.57 -0.48 9.38
N LEU A 191 -4.71 -1.49 9.24
CA LEU A 191 -5.07 -2.72 8.55
C LEU A 191 -6.18 -3.49 9.28
N GLN A 192 -6.16 -3.50 10.61
CA GLN A 192 -7.22 -4.11 11.41
C GLN A 192 -8.56 -3.40 11.18
N TYR A 193 -8.57 -2.06 11.19
CA TYR A 193 -9.76 -1.27 10.87
C TYR A 193 -10.30 -1.58 9.47
N VAL A 194 -9.41 -1.66 8.47
CA VAL A 194 -9.78 -2.03 7.09
C VAL A 194 -10.39 -3.43 7.01
N ILE A 195 -9.83 -4.41 7.73
CA ILE A 195 -10.35 -5.78 7.76
C ILE A 195 -11.74 -5.81 8.41
N GLU A 196 -11.91 -5.10 9.53
CA GLU A 196 -13.14 -5.12 10.33
C GLU A 196 -14.29 -4.33 9.70
N VAL A 197 -14.01 -3.13 9.17
CA VAL A 197 -15.02 -2.23 8.60
C VAL A 197 -15.18 -2.44 7.09
N GLY A 198 -14.11 -2.81 6.40
CA GLY A 198 -14.03 -2.87 4.94
C GLY A 198 -14.58 -4.14 4.30
N TYR A 199 -15.05 -5.14 5.07
CA TYR A 199 -15.56 -6.43 4.54
C TYR A 199 -14.67 -6.96 3.39
N LEU A 200 -13.36 -7.10 3.64
CA LEU A 200 -12.34 -7.72 2.78
C LEU A 200 -12.71 -7.77 1.29
N LYS A 201 -12.38 -6.70 0.55
CA LYS A 201 -12.15 -6.76 -0.90
C LYS A 201 -10.65 -6.89 -1.14
N PRO A 202 -10.03 -8.06 -0.90
CA PRO A 202 -8.58 -8.19 -0.90
C PRO A 202 -7.94 -7.89 -2.26
N TRP A 203 -8.74 -7.86 -3.34
CA TRP A 203 -8.32 -7.47 -4.68
C TRP A 203 -8.06 -5.96 -4.85
N GLU A 204 -8.50 -5.11 -3.90
CA GLU A 204 -8.18 -3.68 -3.93
C GLU A 204 -6.68 -3.48 -3.65
N GLU A 205 -6.03 -2.77 -4.57
CA GLU A 205 -4.58 -2.64 -4.70
C GLU A 205 -3.90 -2.05 -3.45
N ALA A 206 -4.53 -1.05 -2.84
CA ALA A 206 -4.02 -0.40 -1.63
C ALA A 206 -3.85 -1.37 -0.44
N TYR A 207 -4.66 -2.42 -0.33
CA TYR A 207 -4.60 -3.33 0.82
C TYR A 207 -3.44 -4.30 0.73
N PHE A 208 -3.13 -4.80 -0.47
CA PHE A 208 -2.00 -5.70 -0.65
C PHE A 208 -0.66 -4.99 -0.36
N VAL A 209 -0.45 -3.80 -0.94
CA VAL A 209 0.75 -3.00 -0.68
C VAL A 209 0.87 -2.63 0.80
N SER A 210 -0.22 -2.16 1.42
CA SER A 210 -0.24 -1.82 2.86
C SER A 210 0.06 -3.03 3.75
N TYR A 211 -0.45 -4.21 3.40
CA TYR A 211 -0.16 -5.46 4.09
C TYR A 211 1.32 -5.82 4.01
N VAL A 212 1.90 -5.80 2.81
CA VAL A 212 3.33 -6.10 2.64
C VAL A 212 4.20 -5.11 3.41
N ILE A 213 3.87 -3.82 3.35
CA ILE A 213 4.54 -2.78 4.15
C ILE A 213 4.49 -3.10 5.64
N SER A 214 3.37 -3.59 6.16
CA SER A 214 3.26 -4.00 7.57
C SER A 214 4.20 -5.15 7.91
N LEU A 215 4.30 -6.17 7.04
CA LEU A 215 5.25 -7.27 7.22
C LEU A 215 6.70 -6.75 7.21
N LEU A 216 7.06 -6.00 6.17
CA LEU A 216 8.41 -5.44 6.03
C LEU A 216 8.79 -4.53 7.20
N SER A 217 7.83 -3.80 7.77
CA SER A 217 8.08 -2.93 8.92
C SER A 217 8.39 -3.75 10.18
N ARG A 218 7.74 -4.90 10.38
CA ARG A 218 8.04 -5.80 11.52
C ARG A 218 9.45 -6.39 11.41
N ASP A 219 9.86 -6.77 10.21
CA ASP A 219 11.20 -7.31 9.97
C ASP A 219 12.33 -6.29 10.28
N LEU A 220 12.02 -5.01 10.47
CA LEU A 220 13.00 -3.98 10.86
C LEU A 220 13.29 -3.95 12.37
N VAL A 221 12.41 -4.54 13.19
CA VAL A 221 12.54 -4.56 14.67
C VAL A 221 12.88 -5.94 15.23
N ASP A 222 12.68 -7.00 14.44
CA ASP A 222 13.09 -8.38 14.73
C ASP A 222 14.62 -8.58 14.60
#